data_AF-A0A132EKC5-F1
#
_entry.id   AF-A0A132EKC5-F1
#
_cell.length_a   1.000
_cell.length_b   1.000
_cell.length_c   1.000
_cell.angle_alpha   90.00
_cell.angle_beta   90.00
_cell.angle_gamma   90.00
#
_symmetry.space_group_name_H-M   'P 1'
#
loop_
_entity.id
_entity.type
_entity.pdbx_description
1 polymer ?
#
loop_
_entity_poly.entity_id
_entity_poly.type
_entity_poly.pdbx_seq_one_letter_code
_entity_poly.pdbx_strand_id
1 'polypeptide(L)' 'MWLEMPGDLRAYRVAADLERDGALATTAEPFSTMPNTRHARRLALGSLSLDALGDALHKVGRAVIG' A
#
# COMPACT_ATOMS: atom_id res chain seq x y z
N MET A 1 0.92 5.32 6.72
CA MET A 1 1.27 6.32 5.66
C MET A 1 0.31 6.17 4.50
N TRP A 2 0.02 7.25 3.77
CA TRP A 2 -0.76 7.21 2.53
C TRP A 2 0.17 7.24 1.33
N LEU A 3 -0.18 6.47 0.31
CA LEU A 3 0.57 6.38 -0.93
C LEU A 3 -0.40 6.53 -2.10
N GLU A 4 -0.17 7.54 -2.93
CA GLU A 4 -0.92 7.74 -4.18
C GLU A 4 -0.39 6.76 -5.23
N MET A 5 -1.30 6.10 -5.93
CA MET A 5 -0.95 5.14 -6.97
C MET A 5 -1.26 5.69 -8.36
N PRO A 6 -0.42 5.41 -9.36
CA PRO A 6 -0.75 5.62 -10.77
C PRO A 6 -2.10 4.98 -11.11
N GLY A 7 -2.95 5.68 -11.86
CA GLY A 7 -4.36 5.32 -12.08
C GLY A 7 -4.61 3.92 -12.66
N ASP A 8 -3.62 3.30 -13.29
CA ASP A 8 -3.72 1.94 -13.87
C ASP A 8 -3.32 0.81 -12.91
N LEU A 9 -2.71 1.13 -11.76
CA LEU A 9 -2.35 0.09 -10.81
C LEU A 9 -3.58 -0.36 -10.03
N ARG A 10 -4.01 -1.59 -10.31
CA ARG A 10 -5.08 -2.27 -9.56
C ARG A 10 -4.66 -2.42 -8.11
N ALA A 11 -5.15 -1.52 -7.29
CA ALA A 11 -4.66 -1.31 -5.95
C ALA A 11 -5.11 -2.40 -4.94
N TYR A 12 -5.83 -3.43 -5.42
CA TYR A 12 -6.02 -4.73 -4.75
C TYR A 12 -4.81 -5.67 -4.94
N ARG A 13 -4.18 -5.68 -6.13
CA ARG A 13 -3.00 -6.51 -6.40
C ARG A 13 -1.81 -6.12 -5.54
N VAL A 14 -1.56 -4.81 -5.42
CA VAL A 14 -0.49 -4.28 -4.56
C VAL A 14 -0.71 -4.68 -3.09
N ALA A 15 -1.95 -4.68 -2.60
CA ALA A 15 -2.23 -5.12 -1.24
C ALA A 15 -1.97 -6.63 -1.06
N ALA A 16 -2.39 -7.46 -2.02
CA ALA A 16 -2.12 -8.90 -2.00
C ALA A 16 -0.61 -9.23 -2.07
N ASP A 17 0.15 -8.49 -2.88
CA ASP A 17 1.60 -8.66 -3.00
C ASP A 17 2.31 -8.28 -1.69
N LEU A 18 1.86 -7.19 -1.05
CA LEU A 18 2.39 -6.75 0.24
C LEU A 18 2.06 -7.73 1.36
N GLU A 19 0.84 -8.27 1.40
CA GLU A 19 0.44 -9.28 2.38
C GLU A 19 1.30 -10.54 2.27
N ARG A 20 1.59 -10.99 1.05
CA ARG A 20 2.51 -12.11 0.79
C ARG A 20 3.91 -11.85 1.35
N ASP A 21 4.29 -10.57 1.43
CA ASP A 21 5.58 -10.09 1.91
C ASP A 21 5.59 -9.67 3.39
N GLY A 22 4.49 -9.90 4.12
CA GLY A 22 4.37 -9.59 5.55
C GLY A 22 4.02 -8.14 5.87
N ALA A 23 3.70 -7.33 4.86
CA ALA A 23 3.26 -5.95 5.03
C ALA A 23 1.74 -5.84 4.82
N LEU A 24 1.03 -5.25 5.78
CA LEU A 24 -0.42 -5.07 5.66
C LEU A 24 -0.74 -3.74 4.97
N ALA A 25 -1.55 -3.81 3.92
CA ALA A 25 -2.02 -2.65 3.18
C ALA A 25 -3.56 -2.62 3.16
N THR A 26 -4.13 -1.42 3.20
CA THR A 26 -5.57 -1.21 3.19
C THR A 26 -5.93 -0.18 2.13
N THR A 27 -7.10 -0.35 1.53
CA THR A 27 -7.58 0.56 0.50
C THR A 27 -8.09 1.88 1.07
N ALA A 28 -8.14 2.93 0.24
CA ALA A 28 -8.72 4.21 0.66
C ALA A 28 -10.25 4.19 0.70
N GLU A 29 -10.93 3.26 0.01
CA GLU A 29 -12.40 3.23 -0.05
C GLU A 29 -13.09 3.28 1.32
N PRO A 30 -12.67 2.51 2.35
CA PRO A 30 -13.32 2.55 3.67
C PRO A 30 -13.17 3.87 4.41
N PHE A 31 -12.27 4.75 3.97
CA PHE A 31 -11.96 6.03 4.60
C PHE A 31 -12.42 7.22 3.75
N SER A 32 -12.97 6.98 2.56
CA SER A 32 -13.39 8.04 1.67
C SER A 32 -14.77 8.56 2.05
N THR A 33 -14.88 9.89 2.13
CA THR A 33 -16.14 10.61 2.33
C THR A 33 -16.77 11.07 1.01
N MET A 34 -16.11 10.81 -0.13
CA MET A 34 -16.59 11.19 -1.47
C MET A 34 -16.76 9.97 -2.39
N PRO A 35 -17.74 9.97 -3.31
CA PRO A 35 -17.97 8.86 -4.24
C PRO A 35 -16.78 8.58 -5.18
N ASN A 36 -16.03 9.63 -5.55
CA ASN A 36 -14.85 9.51 -6.41
C ASN A 36 -13.58 9.47 -5.55
N THR A 37 -13.29 8.31 -4.98
CA THR A 37 -12.10 8.10 -4.16
C THR A 37 -10.86 8.09 -5.04
N ARG A 38 -9.92 9.03 -4.82
CA ARG A 38 -8.57 8.95 -5.41
C ARG A 38 -7.97 7.58 -5.13
N HIS A 39 -7.25 7.00 -6.10
CA HIS A 39 -6.52 5.73 -5.97
C HIS A 39 -5.34 5.85 -4.98
N ALA A 40 -5.64 6.06 -3.70
CA ALA A 40 -4.69 6.09 -2.61
C ALA A 40 -4.77 4.78 -1.81
N ARG A 41 -3.67 4.40 -1.17
CA ARG A 41 -3.59 3.25 -0.28
C ARG A 41 -2.96 3.63 1.05
N ARG A 42 -3.51 3.09 2.14
CA ARG A 42 -2.94 3.22 3.47
C ARG A 42 -2.08 2.01 3.73
N LEU A 43 -0.79 2.25 3.98
CA LEU A 43 0.14 1.21 4.39
C LEU A 43 0.28 1.21 5.91
N ALA A 44 0.05 0.04 6.52
CA ALA A 44 0.25 -0.20 7.94
C ALA A 44 1.64 -0.83 8.16
N LEU A 45 2.62 0.03 8.49
CA LEU A 45 4.00 -0.38 8.75
C LEU A 45 4.31 -0.54 10.25
N GLY A 46 3.40 -0.09 11.14
CA GLY A 46 3.65 -0.01 12.58
C GLY A 46 3.81 -1.35 13.30
N SER A 47 3.56 -2.46 12.60
CA SER A 47 3.70 -3.83 13.12
C SER A 47 5.04 -4.47 12.76
N LEU A 48 5.86 -3.80 11.94
CA LEU A 48 7.16 -4.31 11.49
C LEU A 48 8.27 -3.90 12.45
N SER A 49 9.27 -4.77 12.61
CA SER A 49 10.54 -4.37 13.21
C SER A 49 11.25 -3.36 12.32
N LEU A 50 12.13 -2.54 12.92
CA LEU A 50 12.98 -1.61 12.17
C LEU A 50 13.83 -2.32 11.12
N ASP A 51 14.33 -3.52 11.43
CA ASP A 51 15.11 -4.35 10.52
C ASP A 51 14.29 -4.79 9.29
N ALA A 52 13.00 -5.09 9.47
CA ALA A 52 12.10 -5.49 8.39
C ALA A 52 11.51 -4.29 7.62
N LEU A 53 11.56 -3.08 8.19
CA LEU A 53 10.97 -1.88 7.62
C LEU A 53 11.65 -1.48 6.30
N GLY A 54 12.98 -1.54 6.25
CA GLY A 54 13.75 -1.18 5.04
C GLY A 54 13.42 -2.07 3.85
N ASP A 55 13.34 -3.38 4.08
CA ASP A 55 12.98 -4.36 3.05
C ASP A 55 11.52 -4.21 2.60
N ALA A 56 10.61 -3.96 3.55
CA ALA A 56 9.21 -3.69 3.26
C ALA A 56 9.05 -2.42 2.41
N LEU A 57 9.79 -1.34 2.71
CA LEU A 57 9.75 -0.10 1.92
C LEU A 57 10.29 -0.30 0.50
N HIS A 58 11.36 -1.08 0.32
CA HIS A 58 11.84 -1.44 -1.02
C HIS A 58 10.82 -2.25 -1.82
N LYS A 59 10.15 -3.21 -1.18
CA LYS A 59 9.09 -4.01 -1.81
C LYS A 59 7.90 -3.15 -2.23
N VAL A 60 7.45 -2.25 -1.36
CA VAL A 60 6.41 -1.25 -1.66
C VAL A 60 6.85 -0.37 -2.84
N GLY A 61 8.09 0.12 -2.83
CA GLY A 61 8.65 0.92 -3.90
C GLY A 61 8.58 0.21 -5.26
N ARG A 62 8.98 -1.07 -5.32
CA ARG A 62 8.87 -1.87 -6.56
C ARG A 62 7.41 -2.07 -7.00
N ALA A 63 6.51 -2.35 -6.06
CA ALA A 63 5.10 -2.58 -6.38
C ALA A 63 4.36 -1.32 -6.87
N VAL A 64 4.86 -0.13 -6.50
CA VAL A 64 4.25 1.17 -6.81
C VAL A 64 4.89 1.82 -8.03
N ILE A 65 6.22 1.80 -8.10
CA ILE A 65 6.98 2.59 -9.09
C ILE A 65 7.13 1.82 -10.40
N GLY A 66 7.21 0.48 -10.37
CA GLY A 66 7.29 -0.37 -11.56
C GLY A 66 8.40 0.02 -12.52
#